data_AF-A0A8H3Z5H2-F1
#
_entry.id   AF-A0A8H3Z5H2-F1
#
_cell.length_a   1.000
_cell.length_b   1.000
_cell.length_c   1.000
_cell.angle_alpha   90.00
_cell.angle_beta   90.00
_cell.angle_gamma   90.00
#
_symmetry.space_group_name_H-M   'P 1'
#
loop_
_entity.id
_entity.type
_entity.pdbx_description
1 polymer ?
#
loop_
_entity_poly.entity_id
_entity_poly.type
_entity_poly.pdbx_seq_one_letter_code
_entity_poly.pdbx_strand_id
1 'polypeptide(L)'
;MGFRYTGNHEQGVSYDYLGIGSSNALPIQEKTVERVAVEAHMIKGAGFETTGNILTHLTYNVLADKMVHERLMKVFGEVIPDSDFMPNCTQLEKLPYLTAMIKETLRRNVGVHSRLPRVNHIQAMHYKN
;
A
#
# COMPACT_ATOMS: atom_id res chain seq x y z
N MET A 1 -23.36 24.78 -9.50
CA MET A 1 -24.22 23.58 -9.61
C MET A 1 -23.91 22.70 -8.41
N GLY A 2 -24.66 22.85 -7.32
CA GLY A 2 -24.41 22.12 -6.07
C GLY A 2 -25.15 20.80 -6.08
N PHE A 3 -24.44 19.69 -5.91
CA PHE A 3 -25.07 18.38 -5.73
C PHE A 3 -25.40 18.19 -4.25
N ARG A 4 -26.69 18.33 -3.92
CA ARG A 4 -27.25 17.85 -2.66
C ARG A 4 -27.51 16.36 -2.80
N TYR A 5 -26.81 15.54 -2.01
CA TYR A 5 -27.15 14.14 -1.82
C TYR A 5 -28.07 14.03 -0.59
N THR A 6 -29.31 13.61 -0.82
CA THR A 6 -30.28 13.20 0.21
C THR A 6 -30.42 11.67 0.10
N GLY A 7 -29.71 10.93 0.95
CA GLY A 7 -29.84 9.47 1.06
C GLY A 7 -30.20 9.11 2.49
N ASN A 8 -31.36 8.46 2.66
CA ASN A 8 -31.91 8.04 3.94
C ASN A 8 -31.02 6.99 4.61
N HIS A 9 -30.78 7.19 5.91
CA HIS A 9 -30.05 6.29 6.78
C HIS A 9 -30.93 5.11 7.20
N GLU A 10 -30.69 3.93 6.64
CA GLU A 10 -31.02 2.68 7.31
C GLU A 10 -29.85 1.70 7.19
N GLN A 11 -29.25 1.44 8.36
CA GLN A 11 -28.46 0.28 8.75
C GLN A 11 -27.05 0.11 8.15
N GLY A 12 -26.05 0.27 9.03
CA GLY A 12 -25.06 -0.81 9.16
C GLY A 12 -23.62 -0.57 8.73
N VAL A 13 -23.09 0.67 8.65
CA VAL A 13 -21.64 0.90 8.77
C VAL A 13 -21.41 2.28 9.41
N SER A 14 -20.97 2.30 10.67
CA SER A 14 -20.46 3.53 11.29
C SER A 14 -19.19 3.91 10.54
N TYR A 15 -19.25 4.97 9.75
CA TYR A 15 -18.06 5.50 9.13
C TYR A 15 -17.16 6.08 10.23
N ASP A 16 -16.12 5.35 10.61
CA ASP A 16 -15.05 5.81 11.50
C ASP A 16 -14.14 6.89 10.85
N TYR A 17 -14.71 7.79 10.04
CA TYR A 17 -14.03 9.02 9.60
C TYR A 17 -13.81 10.01 10.76
N LEU A 18 -14.29 9.69 11.97
CA LEU A 18 -14.28 10.55 13.16
C LEU A 18 -13.02 10.44 14.02
N GLY A 19 -12.08 9.55 13.70
CA GLY A 19 -10.88 9.34 14.53
C GLY A 19 -10.00 10.59 14.66
N ILE A 20 -9.62 11.19 13.54
CA ILE A 20 -8.72 12.37 13.52
C ILE A 20 -9.49 13.65 13.91
N GLY A 21 -10.74 13.78 13.44
CA GLY A 21 -11.60 14.93 13.73
C GLY A 21 -11.93 15.08 15.22
N SER A 22 -12.07 13.95 15.93
CA SER A 22 -12.37 13.92 17.36
C SER A 22 -11.13 13.77 18.26
N SER A 23 -9.94 13.54 17.69
CA SER A 23 -8.72 13.29 18.45
C SER A 23 -8.15 14.55 19.09
N ASN A 24 -7.87 14.54 20.39
CA ASN A 24 -7.20 15.68 21.06
C ASN A 24 -5.69 15.78 20.77
N ALA A 25 -5.12 14.87 19.97
CA ALA A 25 -3.70 14.84 19.67
C ALA A 25 -3.24 15.91 18.67
N LEU A 26 -4.16 16.50 17.91
CA LEU A 26 -3.86 17.48 16.85
C LEU A 26 -4.56 18.82 17.09
N PRO A 27 -3.91 19.95 16.77
CA PRO A 27 -4.53 21.27 16.75
C PRO A 27 -5.75 21.31 15.79
N ILE A 28 -6.70 22.21 16.05
CA ILE A 28 -7.93 22.32 15.23
C ILE A 28 -7.62 22.62 13.75
N GLN A 29 -6.54 23.36 13.50
CA GLN A 29 -6.07 23.72 12.17
C GLN A 29 -5.66 22.50 11.34
N GLU A 30 -5.16 21.44 12.00
CA GLU A 30 -4.76 20.20 11.34
C GLU A 30 -5.95 19.26 11.04
N LYS A 31 -7.15 19.59 11.54
CA LYS A 31 -8.37 18.81 11.37
C LYS A 31 -9.31 19.38 10.32
N THR A 32 -8.88 20.43 9.62
CA THR A 32 -9.65 20.99 8.50
C THR A 32 -9.82 19.93 7.41
N VAL A 33 -10.97 19.95 6.72
CA VAL A 33 -11.28 18.97 5.68
C VAL A 33 -10.21 19.00 4.60
N GLU A 34 -9.75 20.19 4.22
CA GLU A 34 -8.71 20.42 3.23
C GLU A 34 -7.38 19.78 3.66
N ARG A 35 -6.95 19.98 4.90
CA ARG A 35 -5.70 19.41 5.44
C ARG A 35 -5.75 17.87 5.45
N VAL A 36 -6.84 17.29 5.94
CA VAL A 36 -7.03 15.84 6.01
C VAL A 36 -7.13 15.24 4.61
N ALA A 37 -7.78 15.92 3.67
CA ALA A 37 -7.87 15.48 2.28
C ALA A 37 -6.49 15.40 1.62
N VAL A 38 -5.59 16.35 1.89
CA VAL A 38 -4.19 16.31 1.41
C VAL A 38 -3.44 15.10 1.96
N GLU A 39 -3.56 14.80 3.26
CA GLU A 39 -2.95 13.60 3.86
C GLU A 39 -3.52 12.30 3.28
N ALA A 40 -4.84 12.23 3.14
CA ALA A 40 -5.49 11.06 2.55
C ALA A 40 -5.03 10.84 1.10
N HIS A 41 -4.80 11.91 0.34
CA HIS A 41 -4.24 11.82 -1.01
C HIS A 41 -2.79 11.33 -0.99
N MET A 42 -1.95 11.86 -0.09
CA MET A 42 -0.58 11.39 0.13
C MET A 42 -0.52 9.89 0.46
N ILE A 43 -1.32 9.42 1.42
CA ILE A 43 -1.39 8.01 1.81
C ILE A 43 -1.79 7.14 0.61
N LYS A 44 -2.81 7.58 -0.13
CA LYS A 44 -3.29 6.88 -1.32
C LYS A 44 -2.21 6.79 -2.38
N GLY A 45 -1.53 7.89 -2.71
CA GLY A 45 -0.44 7.91 -3.68
C GLY A 45 0.71 6.99 -3.26
N ALA A 46 1.15 7.10 -2.01
CA ALA A 46 2.23 6.28 -1.47
C ALA A 46 1.91 4.79 -1.49
N GLY A 47 0.70 4.38 -1.13
CA GLY A 47 0.32 2.96 -1.03
C GLY A 47 -0.18 2.33 -2.33
N PHE A 48 -0.84 3.10 -3.20
CA PHE A 48 -1.48 2.58 -4.41
C PHE A 48 -0.48 2.34 -5.53
N GLU A 49 0.24 3.38 -5.96
CA GLU A 49 1.08 3.31 -7.15
C GLU A 49 2.30 2.41 -6.91
N THR A 50 2.96 2.55 -5.76
CA THR A 50 4.16 1.76 -5.44
C THR A 50 3.86 0.27 -5.29
N THR A 51 2.83 -0.09 -4.51
CA THR A 51 2.44 -1.48 -4.29
C THR A 51 1.86 -2.09 -5.56
N GLY A 52 1.01 -1.33 -6.28
CA GLY A 52 0.45 -1.75 -7.56
C GLY A 52 1.54 -2.10 -8.57
N ASN A 53 2.56 -1.25 -8.69
CA ASN A 53 3.70 -1.48 -9.57
C ASN A 53 4.45 -2.79 -9.24
N ILE A 54 4.68 -3.06 -7.95
CA ILE A 54 5.33 -4.31 -7.52
C ILE A 54 4.46 -5.53 -7.82
N LEU A 55 3.16 -5.48 -7.55
CA LEU A 55 2.24 -6.58 -7.83
C LEU A 55 2.17 -6.86 -9.34
N THR A 56 2.08 -5.83 -10.18
CA THR A 56 2.11 -5.97 -11.63
C THR A 56 3.40 -6.65 -12.11
N HIS A 57 4.56 -6.20 -11.63
CA HIS A 57 5.85 -6.81 -11.99
C HIS A 57 5.96 -8.25 -11.51
N LEU A 58 5.54 -8.54 -10.27
CA LEU A 58 5.54 -9.89 -9.73
C LEU A 58 4.70 -10.80 -10.63
N THR A 59 3.43 -10.47 -10.86
CA THR A 59 2.51 -11.26 -11.67
C THR A 59 3.05 -11.47 -13.09
N TYR A 60 3.56 -10.42 -13.75
CA TYR A 60 4.16 -10.56 -15.07
C TYR A 60 5.33 -11.54 -15.07
N ASN A 61 6.28 -11.41 -14.14
CA ASN A 61 7.45 -12.29 -14.10
C ASN A 61 7.07 -13.74 -13.79
N VAL A 62 6.06 -13.97 -12.95
CA VAL A 62 5.52 -15.32 -12.71
C VAL A 62 4.94 -15.92 -13.97
N LEU A 63 4.13 -15.16 -14.72
CA LEU A 63 3.46 -15.67 -15.91
C LEU A 63 4.41 -15.80 -17.12
N ALA A 64 5.46 -14.98 -17.17
CA ALA A 64 6.44 -15.00 -18.25
C ALA A 64 7.45 -16.15 -18.15
N ASP A 65 7.72 -16.65 -16.93
CA ASP A 65 8.65 -17.77 -16.71
C ASP A 65 7.87 -19.02 -16.23
N LYS A 66 7.75 -19.99 -17.15
CA LYS A 66 7.06 -21.26 -16.91
C LYS A 66 7.62 -22.02 -15.69
N MET A 67 8.95 -22.00 -15.47
CA MET A 67 9.57 -22.70 -14.36
C MET A 67 9.19 -22.05 -13.01
N VAL A 68 9.16 -20.72 -12.96
CA VAL A 68 8.73 -19.97 -11.77
C VAL A 68 7.24 -20.22 -11.50
N HIS A 69 6.40 -20.18 -12.53
CA HIS A 69 4.98 -20.47 -12.43
C HIS A 69 4.70 -21.87 -11.85
N GLU A 70 5.28 -22.91 -12.47
CA GLU A 70 5.08 -24.31 -12.06
C GLU A 70 5.52 -24.53 -10.60
N ARG A 71 6.67 -23.94 -10.22
CA ARG A 71 7.17 -24.05 -8.84
C ARG A 71 6.24 -23.35 -7.85
N LEU A 72 5.70 -22.18 -8.19
CA LEU A 72 4.74 -21.48 -7.32
C LEU A 72 3.44 -22.28 -7.18
N MET A 73 2.92 -22.83 -8.27
CA MET A 73 1.71 -23.65 -8.25
C MET A 73 1.86 -24.93 -7.45
N LYS A 74 3.04 -25.55 -7.48
CA LYS A 74 3.34 -26.68 -6.58
C LYS A 74 3.28 -26.27 -5.11
N VAL A 75 3.93 -25.16 -4.75
CA VAL A 75 3.92 -24.65 -3.36
C VAL A 75 2.49 -24.30 -2.93
N PHE A 76 1.69 -23.72 -3.81
CA PHE A 76 0.29 -23.39 -3.51
C PHE A 76 -0.59 -24.62 -3.42
N GLY A 77 -0.39 -25.65 -4.24
CA GLY A 77 -1.17 -26.90 -4.14
C GLY A 77 -0.97 -27.64 -2.81
N GLU A 78 0.17 -27.46 -2.15
CA GLU A 78 0.44 -28.02 -0.81
C GLU A 78 -0.27 -27.25 0.32
N VAL A 79 -0.61 -25.97 0.10
CA VAL A 79 -1.03 -25.02 1.15
C VAL A 79 -2.48 -24.54 0.96
N ILE A 80 -2.97 -24.59 -0.28
CA ILE A 80 -4.31 -24.18 -0.71
C ILE A 80 -4.97 -25.42 -1.34
N PRO A 81 -5.45 -26.36 -0.50
CA PRO A 81 -6.05 -27.61 -0.98
C PRO A 81 -7.42 -27.40 -1.64
N ASP A 82 -8.10 -26.29 -1.31
CA ASP A 82 -9.40 -25.92 -1.83
C ASP A 82 -9.40 -24.42 -2.18
N SER A 83 -9.86 -24.06 -3.37
CA SER A 83 -9.94 -22.66 -3.81
C SER A 83 -10.92 -21.84 -2.97
N ASP A 84 -11.90 -22.50 -2.35
CA ASP A 84 -12.86 -21.84 -1.47
C ASP A 84 -12.27 -21.53 -0.09
N PHE A 85 -11.13 -22.14 0.25
CA PHE A 85 -10.45 -21.95 1.52
C PHE A 85 -9.06 -21.33 1.34
N MET A 86 -9.01 -20.00 1.27
CA MET A 86 -7.75 -19.28 1.24
C MET A 86 -7.11 -19.12 2.62
N PRO A 87 -5.84 -19.54 2.80
CA PRO A 87 -5.05 -19.21 3.97
C PRO A 87 -4.96 -17.71 4.21
N ASN A 88 -4.90 -17.32 5.49
CA ASN A 88 -4.71 -15.92 5.86
C ASN A 88 -3.29 -15.43 5.53
N CYS A 89 -3.09 -14.10 5.58
CA CYS A 89 -1.80 -13.48 5.24
C CYS A 89 -0.63 -14.06 6.05
N THR A 90 -0.82 -14.29 7.35
CA THR A 90 0.21 -14.85 8.25
C THR A 90 0.61 -16.27 7.87
N GLN A 91 -0.29 -17.07 7.30
CA GLN A 91 0.03 -18.39 6.76
C GLN A 91 0.82 -18.27 5.44
N LEU A 92 0.40 -17.38 4.54
CA LEU A 92 1.08 -17.16 3.26
C LEU A 92 2.48 -16.57 3.42
N GLU A 93 2.70 -15.69 4.39
CA GLU A 93 4.01 -15.11 4.74
C GLU A 93 5.05 -16.17 5.11
N LYS A 94 4.61 -17.30 5.68
CA LYS A 94 5.49 -18.40 6.05
C LYS A 94 6.02 -19.19 4.86
N LEU A 95 5.47 -19.00 3.66
CA LEU A 95 5.92 -19.68 2.44
C LEU A 95 7.24 -19.06 1.97
N PRO A 96 8.39 -19.77 2.12
CA PRO A 96 9.69 -19.17 1.85
C PRO A 96 9.84 -18.78 0.38
N TYR A 97 9.24 -19.56 -0.52
CA TYR A 97 9.29 -19.29 -1.96
C TYR A 97 8.50 -18.03 -2.35
N LEU A 98 7.29 -17.86 -1.81
CA LEU A 98 6.49 -16.65 -2.04
C LEU A 98 7.22 -15.41 -1.52
N THR A 99 7.77 -15.48 -0.30
CA THR A 99 8.56 -14.40 0.28
C THR A 99 9.82 -14.09 -0.54
N ALA A 100 10.51 -15.11 -1.06
CA ALA A 100 11.66 -14.92 -1.94
C ALA A 100 11.28 -14.19 -3.24
N MET A 101 10.14 -14.54 -3.84
CA MET A 101 9.65 -13.90 -5.06
C MET A 101 9.27 -12.43 -4.85
N ILE A 102 8.60 -12.12 -3.74
CA ILE A 102 8.27 -10.73 -3.35
C ILE A 102 9.57 -9.92 -3.19
N LYS A 103 10.53 -10.44 -2.43
CA LYS A 103 11.84 -9.78 -2.21
C LYS A 103 12.61 -9.59 -3.50
N GLU A 104 12.63 -10.59 -4.37
CA GLU A 104 13.33 -10.50 -5.65
C GLU A 104 12.67 -9.49 -6.60
N THR A 105 11.33 -9.42 -6.58
CA THR A 105 10.60 -8.40 -7.34
C THR A 105 10.92 -6.99 -6.82
N LEU A 106 10.95 -6.79 -5.50
CA LEU A 106 11.36 -5.53 -4.88
C LEU A 106 12.82 -5.16 -5.21
N ARG A 107 13.71 -6.14 -5.34
CA ARG A 107 15.11 -5.92 -5.73
C ARG A 107 15.25 -5.49 -7.18
N ARG A 108 14.45 -6.06 -8.09
CA ARG A 108 14.50 -5.77 -9.54
C ARG A 108 13.73 -4.51 -9.91
N ASN A 109 12.66 -4.20 -9.19
CA ASN A 109 11.86 -3.02 -9.43
C ASN A 109 12.58 -1.79 -8.87
N VAL A 110 12.90 -0.85 -9.75
CA VAL A 110 13.40 0.45 -9.34
C VAL A 110 12.17 1.26 -8.97
N GLY A 111 11.93 1.45 -7.67
CA GLY A 111 10.77 2.20 -7.17
C GLY A 111 10.84 3.68 -7.54
N VAL A 112 10.68 4.59 -6.57
CA VAL A 112 10.82 6.02 -6.85
C VAL A 112 12.29 6.32 -7.21
N HIS A 113 12.54 6.70 -8.47
CA HIS A 113 13.87 6.93 -9.02
C HIS A 113 14.63 8.11 -8.37
N SER A 114 13.95 8.95 -7.58
CA SER A 114 14.54 10.07 -6.84
C SER A 114 14.47 9.86 -5.34
N ARG A 115 15.50 10.31 -4.60
CA ARG A 115 15.42 10.39 -3.14
C ARG A 115 14.48 11.52 -2.73
N LEU A 116 13.74 11.33 -1.63
CA LEU A 116 13.03 12.45 -1.00
C LEU A 116 14.05 13.52 -0.57
N PRO A 117 13.80 14.80 -0.87
CA PRO A 117 14.69 15.88 -0.47
C PRO A 117 14.75 15.92 1.06
N ARG A 118 15.97 15.99 1.60
CA ARG A 118 16.19 16.21 3.03
C ARG A 118 16.58 17.67 3.23
N VAL A 119 15.91 18.34 4.17
CA VAL A 119 16.21 19.72 4.55
C VAL A 119 16.89 19.71 5.92
N ASN A 120 18.01 20.41 6.05
CA ASN A 120 18.62 20.66 7.35
C ASN A 120 17.95 21.90 7.96
N HIS A 121 17.14 21.72 9.00
CA HIS A 121 16.46 22.81 9.69
C HIS A 121 17.34 23.57 10.70
N ILE A 122 18.58 23.13 10.93
CA ILE A 122 19.48 23.66 11.95
C ILE A 122 20.51 24.62 11.34
N GLN A 123 21.08 24.26 10.19
CA GLN A 123 22.15 25.02 9.56
C GLN A 123 22.10 24.97 8.04
N ALA A 124 22.56 26.05 7.41
CA ALA A 124 22.71 26.11 5.95
C ALA A 124 23.77 25.09 5.49
N MET A 125 23.45 24.33 4.43
CA MET A 125 24.43 23.45 3.80
C MET A 125 25.33 24.26 2.86
N HIS A 126 26.59 24.43 3.23
CA HIS A 126 27.61 25.03 2.37
C HIS A 126 28.35 23.93 1.59
N TYR A 127 28.30 23.97 0.26
CA TYR A 127 29.15 23.13 -0.58
C TYR A 127 30.50 23.81 -0.78
N LYS A 128 31.60 23.05 -0.73
CA LYS A 128 32.91 23.55 -1.18
C LYS A 128 32.91 23.60 -2.71
N ASN A 129 33.30 24.76 -3.24
CA ASN A 129 33.72 24.90 -4.63
C ASN A 129 35.09 24.24 -4.85
#